data_AF-A0A927VRN3-F1
#
_entry.id   AF-A0A927VRN3-F1
#
_cell.length_a   1.000
_cell.length_b   1.000
_cell.length_c   1.000
_cell.angle_alpha   90.00
_cell.angle_beta   90.00
_cell.angle_gamma   90.00
#
_symmetry.space_group_name_H-M   'P 1'
#
loop_
_entity.id
_entity.type
_entity.pdbx_description
1 polymer ?
#
loop_
_entity_poly.entity_id
_entity_poly.type
_entity_poly.pdbx_seq_one_letter_code
_entity_poly.pdbx_strand_id
1 'polypeptide(L)' 'MIAPIIITALFLIYLIVYGAMLMMAAKWNLWFLLLAIPLALLGVGMVYVLITRIREIRSGEEDDLSNY' A
#
# COMPACT_ATOMS: atom_id res chain seq x y z
N MET A 1 5.01 15.94 4.47
CA MET A 1 5.51 14.58 4.82
C MET A 1 4.59 13.78 5.74
N ILE A 2 3.87 14.38 6.70
CA ILE A 2 2.98 13.63 7.62
C ILE A 2 1.79 12.98 6.88
N ALA A 3 1.13 13.69 5.97
CA ALA A 3 -0.03 13.20 5.23
C ALA A 3 0.20 11.87 4.49
N PRO A 4 1.23 11.71 3.62
CA PRO A 4 1.45 10.43 2.93
C PRO A 4 1.76 9.29 3.89
N ILE A 5 2.47 9.53 5.00
CA ILE A 5 2.75 8.50 6.02
C ILE A 5 1.46 8.01 6.67
N ILE A 6 0.57 8.92 7.07
CA ILE A 6 -0.72 8.57 7.69
C ILE A 6 -1.58 7.77 6.72
N ILE A 7 -1.65 8.21 5.45
CA ILE A 7 -2.45 7.52 4.44
C ILE A 7 -1.90 6.10 4.20
N THR A 8 -0.59 5.94 4.05
CA THR A 8 0.03 4.61 3.90
C THR A 8 -0.25 3.73 5.12
N ALA A 9 -0.13 4.26 6.34
CA ALA A 9 -0.40 3.50 7.56
C ALA A 9 -1.86 3.03 7.64
N LEU A 10 -2.82 3.91 7.39
CA LEU A 10 -4.25 3.58 7.36
C LEU A 10 -4.56 2.53 6.29
N PHE A 11 -3.96 2.66 5.11
CA PHE A 11 -4.17 1.71 4.01
C PHE A 11 -3.58 0.33 4.31
N LEU A 12 -2.40 0.27 4.94
CA LEU A 12 -1.81 -0.99 5.38
C LEU A 12 -2.66 -1.67 6.45
N ILE A 13 -3.18 -0.92 7.43
CA ILE A 13 -4.10 -1.46 8.44
C ILE A 13 -5.35 -2.02 7.76
N TYR A 14 -5.94 -1.28 6.82
CA TYR A 14 -7.09 -1.74 6.04
C TYR A 14 -6.79 -3.04 5.28
N LEU A 15 -5.65 -3.13 4.58
CA LEU A 15 -5.24 -4.33 3.84
C LEU A 15 -5.02 -5.53 4.76
N ILE A 16 -4.45 -5.32 5.95
CA ILE A 16 -4.26 -6.39 6.95
C ILE A 16 -5.61 -6.90 7.44
N VAL A 17 -6.53 -6.00 7.83
CA VAL A 17 -7.88 -6.38 8.29
C VAL A 17 -8.64 -7.11 7.19
N TYR A 18 -8.63 -6.57 5.97
CA TYR A 18 -9.27 -7.18 4.82
C TYR A 18 -8.67 -8.56 4.49
N GLY A 19 -7.35 -8.68 4.50
CA GLY A 19 -6.64 -9.95 4.32
C GLY A 19 -7.00 -10.98 5.39
N ALA A 20 -7.09 -10.57 6.66
CA ALA A 20 -7.52 -11.43 7.75
C ALA A 20 -8.96 -11.93 7.57
N MET A 21 -9.89 -11.05 7.17
CA MET A 21 -11.28 -11.44 6.86
C MET A 21 -11.33 -12.43 5.70
N LEU A 22 -10.53 -12.21 4.65
CA LEU A 22 -10.41 -13.13 3.52
C LEU A 22 -9.90 -14.51 3.97
N MET A 23 -8.87 -14.56 4.81
CA MET A 23 -8.33 -15.81 5.37
C MET A 23 -9.35 -16.58 6.21
N MET A 24 -10.20 -15.87 6.97
CA MET A 24 -11.28 -16.49 7.75
C MET A 24 -12.41 -17.03 6.87
N ALA A 25 -12.73 -16.34 5.77
CA ALA A 25 -13.79 -16.73 4.84
C ALA A 25 -13.35 -17.82 3.85
N ALA A 26 -12.04 -17.94 3.58
CA ALA A 26 -11.51 -18.85 2.60
C ALA A 26 -11.44 -20.30 3.13
N LYS A 27 -11.99 -21.22 2.34
CA LYS A 27 -11.63 -22.64 2.45
C LYS A 27 -10.24 -22.78 1.84
N TRP A 28 -9.20 -22.79 2.68
CA TRP A 28 -7.76 -22.87 2.35
C TRP A 28 -7.49 -23.74 1.12
N ASN A 29 -7.55 -23.13 -0.06
CA ASN A 29 -7.39 -23.78 -1.36
C ASN A 29 -6.33 -23.03 -2.17
N LEU A 30 -5.80 -23.67 -3.21
CA LEU A 30 -4.74 -23.06 -4.03
C LEU A 30 -5.21 -21.74 -4.69
N TRP A 31 -6.51 -21.59 -4.95
CA TRP A 31 -7.10 -20.37 -5.50
C TRP A 31 -6.95 -19.15 -4.58
N PHE A 32 -6.77 -19.37 -3.27
CA PHE A 32 -6.51 -18.29 -2.34
C PHE A 32 -5.16 -17.60 -2.59
N LEU A 33 -4.15 -18.32 -3.10
CA LEU A 33 -2.86 -17.71 -3.45
C LEU A 33 -3.02 -16.65 -4.55
N LEU A 34 -3.95 -16.86 -5.48
CA LEU A 34 -4.24 -15.90 -6.56
C LEU A 34 -4.87 -14.60 -6.02
N LEU A 35 -5.50 -14.63 -4.85
CA LEU A 35 -6.01 -13.44 -4.15
C LEU A 35 -4.96 -12.83 -3.21
N ALA A 36 -4.15 -13.66 -2.55
CA ALA A 36 -3.14 -13.21 -1.60
C ALA A 36 -1.97 -12.49 -2.28
N ILE A 37 -1.51 -12.96 -3.43
CA ILE A 37 -0.41 -12.36 -4.20
C ILE A 37 -0.68 -10.89 -4.56
N PRO A 38 -1.80 -10.53 -5.24
CA PRO A 38 -2.07 -9.14 -5.57
C PRO A 38 -2.28 -8.27 -4.33
N LEU A 39 -2.85 -8.82 -3.25
CA LEU A 39 -2.99 -8.09 -1.98
C LEU A 39 -1.62 -7.72 -1.37
N ALA A 40 -0.69 -8.67 -1.39
CA ALA A 40 0.68 -8.43 -0.93
C ALA A 40 1.42 -7.42 -1.82
N LEU A 41 1.27 -7.54 -3.15
CA LEU A 41 1.85 -6.60 -4.11
C LEU A 41 1.34 -5.17 -3.91
N LEU A 42 0.05 -5.00 -3.62
CA LEU A 42 -0.53 -3.69 -3.28
C LEU A 42 0.09 -3.09 -2.01
N GLY A 43 0.27 -3.90 -0.96
CA GLY A 43 0.92 -3.46 0.28
C GLY A 43 2.36 -2.99 0.05
N VAL A 44 3.15 -3.78 -0.69
CA VAL A 44 4.53 -3.43 -1.05
C VAL A 44 4.58 -2.18 -1.93
N GLY A 45 3.67 -2.08 -2.92
CA GLY A 45 3.56 -0.92 -3.80
C GLY A 45 3.26 0.37 -3.05
N MET A 46 2.37 0.34 -2.05
CA MET A 46 2.07 1.51 -1.21
C MET A 46 3.29 1.99 -0.42
N VAL A 47 4.10 1.07 0.12
CA VAL A 47 5.35 1.42 0.80
C VAL A 47 6.37 1.98 -0.19
N TYR A 48 6.47 1.40 -1.39
CA TYR A 48 7.36 1.90 -2.43
C TYR A 48 7.02 3.33 -2.87
N VAL A 49 5.73 3.64 -3.09
CA VAL A 49 5.27 5.00 -3.43
C VAL A 49 5.57 5.97 -2.31
N LEU A 50 5.37 5.59 -1.05
CA LEU A 50 5.72 6.42 0.11
C LEU A 50 7.22 6.75 0.13
N ILE A 51 8.08 5.74 -0.06
CA ILE A 51 9.53 5.93 -0.10
C ILE A 51 9.92 6.87 -1.25
N THR A 52 9.31 6.68 -2.43
CA THR A 52 9.57 7.51 -3.60
C THR A 52 9.20 8.97 -3.32
N ARG A 53 8.04 9.24 -2.70
CA ARG A 53 7.67 10.61 -2.32
C ARG A 53 8.54 11.24 -1.26
N ILE A 54 9.01 10.46 -0.29
CA ILE A 54 9.98 10.95 0.68
C ILE A 54 11.30 11.32 -0.02
N ARG A 55 11.70 10.55 -1.04
CA ARG A 55 12.90 10.82 -1.84
C ARG A 55 12.74 12.05 -2.72
N GLU A 56 11.62 12.21 -3.43
CA GLU A 56 11.32 13.39 -4.26
C GLU A 56 11.32 14.67 -3.41
N ILE A 57 10.62 14.67 -2.27
CA ILE A 57 10.61 15.82 -1.35
C ILE A 57 12.04 16.16 -0.85
N ARG A 58 12.90 15.15 -0.71
CA ARG A 58 14.28 15.31 -0.24
C ARG A 58 15.27 15.66 -1.36
N SER A 59 15.00 15.26 -2.61
CA SER A 59 15.81 15.61 -3.78
C SER A 59 15.58 17.08 -4.18
N GLY A 60 14.51 17.70 -3.70
CA GLY A 60 14.15 19.06 -4.07
C GLY A 60 13.59 19.15 -5.49
N GLU A 61 13.23 18.01 -6.10
CA GLU A 61 12.30 18.01 -7.23
C GLU A 61 10.99 18.60 -6.72
N GLU A 62 10.61 19.75 -7.27
CA GLU A 62 9.32 20.35 -6.96
C GLU A 62 8.26 19.33 -7.29
N ASP A 63 7.41 19.07 -6.29
CA ASP A 63 6.26 18.22 -6.42
C ASP A 63 5.32 18.82 -7.49
N ASP A 64 5.50 18.41 -8.74
CA ASP A 64 4.81 18.91 -9.94
C ASP A 64 3.29 18.73 -9.92
N LEU A 65 2.71 18.18 -8.84
CA LEU A 65 1.27 18.24 -8.57
C LEU A 65 0.74 19.66 -8.42
N SER A 66 1.60 20.68 -8.31
CA SER A 66 1.20 22.10 -8.38
C SER A 66 0.94 22.61 -9.80
N ASN A 67 1.28 21.84 -10.85
CA ASN A 67 1.13 22.20 -12.26
C ASN A 67 -0.11 21.58 -12.97
N TYR A 68 -1.06 21.03 -12.20
CA TYR A 68 -2.34 20.53 -12.72
C TYR A 68 -3.54 21.18 -12.04
#